data_AF-A0A3N5HNZ7-F1
#
_entry.id   AF-A0A3N5HNZ7-F1
#
_cell.length_a   1.000
_cell.length_b   1.000
_cell.length_c   1.000
_cell.angle_alpha   90.00
_cell.angle_beta   90.00
_cell.angle_gamma   90.00
#
_symmetry.space_group_name_H-M   'P 1'
#
loop_
_entity.id
_entity.type
_entity.pdbx_description
1 polymer ?
#
loop_
_entity_poly.entity_id
_entity_poly.type
_entity_poly.pdbx_seq_one_letter_code
_entity_poly.pdbx_strand_id
1 'polypeptide(L)'
;MMTAFFRALGDLLSPELRSVLWRALGLTLLLFIAVLVGVQMLLAVLTEFSWPWADVVLGLGTGLVLLVAFFFLMAPVTAAFAGLFLDEVAARVELRHYPADPPGTPLPAAAALFSGIRFAGLVLVVNLAMLPLVFTGIGAIALLLANAYLLSREFFEMAASRHMPLDDARRYRKENSPAVFLAGLVPAALALVPILNIAVPLFATAYFVHVFKLARASSA
;
A
#
# COMPACT_ATOMS: atom_id res chain seq x y z
N MET A 1 18.64 9.31 -1.68
CA MET A 1 17.82 8.10 -1.44
C MET A 1 18.07 7.47 -0.08
N MET A 2 19.33 7.13 0.26
CA MET A 2 19.64 6.50 1.56
C MET A 2 19.29 7.37 2.78
N THR A 3 19.53 8.69 2.72
CA THR A 3 19.11 9.61 3.79
C THR A 3 17.59 9.66 3.98
N ALA A 4 16.83 9.63 2.88
CA ALA A 4 15.36 9.61 2.92
C ALA A 4 14.85 8.31 3.57
N PHE A 5 15.53 7.18 3.32
CA PHE A 5 15.21 5.90 3.94
C PHE A 5 15.35 5.97 5.47
N PHE A 6 16.50 6.42 5.97
CA PHE A 6 16.74 6.51 7.42
C PHE A 6 15.82 7.52 8.10
N ARG A 7 15.47 8.63 7.44
CA ARG A 7 14.47 9.58 7.97
C ARG A 7 13.09 8.94 8.08
N ALA A 8 12.62 8.28 7.02
CA ALA A 8 11.33 7.59 7.02
C ALA A 8 11.27 6.46 8.07
N LEU A 9 12.39 5.75 8.29
CA LEU A 9 12.48 4.76 9.35
C LEU A 9 12.41 5.38 10.75
N GLY A 10 13.07 6.52 10.96
CA GLY A 10 12.95 7.31 12.19
C GLY A 10 11.53 7.84 12.41
N ASP A 11 10.85 8.24 11.34
CA ASP A 11 9.48 8.74 11.39
C ASP A 11 8.49 7.67 11.79
N LEU A 12 8.61 6.44 11.28
CA LEU A 12 7.79 5.30 11.72
C LEU A 12 7.86 5.07 13.23
N LEU A 13 9.03 5.31 13.83
CA LEU A 13 9.26 5.14 15.26
C LEU A 13 8.86 6.36 16.10
N SER A 14 8.42 7.45 15.47
CA SER A 14 7.97 8.67 16.16
C SER A 14 6.63 8.45 16.90
N PRO A 15 6.41 9.10 18.05
CA PRO A 15 5.17 8.93 18.83
C PRO A 15 3.92 9.30 18.02
N GLU A 16 4.04 10.25 17.09
CA GLU A 16 2.92 10.71 16.28
C GLU A 16 2.51 9.68 15.22
N LEU A 17 3.46 9.01 14.55
CA LEU A 17 3.15 7.94 13.58
C LEU A 17 2.80 6.62 14.26
N ARG A 18 3.26 6.36 15.49
CA ARG A 18 2.85 5.16 16.25
C ARG A 18 1.34 5.10 16.46
N SER A 19 0.68 6.24 16.72
CA SER A 19 -0.79 6.30 16.82
C SER A 19 -1.46 5.86 15.51
N VAL A 20 -0.95 6.33 14.38
CA VAL A 20 -1.43 5.94 13.04
C VAL A 20 -1.20 4.45 12.81
N LEU A 21 -0.03 3.93 13.18
CA LEU A 21 0.31 2.53 13.04
C LEU A 21 -0.66 1.64 13.82
N TRP A 22 -0.99 1.99 15.08
CA TRP A 22 -1.97 1.25 15.87
C TRP A 22 -3.39 1.32 15.28
N ARG A 23 -3.80 2.47 14.72
CA ARG A 23 -5.07 2.61 14.00
C ARG A 23 -5.09 1.75 12.73
N ALA A 24 -4.01 1.76 11.95
CA ALA A 24 -3.87 0.94 10.76
C ALA A 24 -3.91 -0.56 11.10
N LEU A 25 -3.21 -0.98 12.15
CA LEU A 25 -3.23 -2.36 12.64
C LEU A 25 -4.64 -2.77 13.10
N GLY A 26 -5.31 -1.93 13.88
CA GLY A 26 -6.67 -2.18 14.36
C GLY A 26 -7.69 -2.30 13.21
N LEU A 27 -7.62 -1.40 12.23
CA LEU A 27 -8.49 -1.46 11.05
C LEU A 27 -8.17 -2.68 10.16
N THR A 28 -6.89 -3.05 10.04
CA THR A 28 -6.48 -4.25 9.29
C THR A 28 -7.07 -5.49 9.94
N LEU A 29 -6.95 -5.62 11.27
CA LEU A 29 -7.54 -6.72 12.02
C LEU A 29 -9.07 -6.76 11.87
N LEU A 30 -9.73 -5.61 11.99
CA LEU A 30 -11.19 -5.48 11.81
C LEU A 30 -11.62 -5.91 10.40
N LEU A 31 -10.87 -5.51 9.37
CA LEU A 31 -11.14 -5.91 8.00
C LEU A 31 -10.98 -7.42 7.80
N PHE A 32 -9.93 -8.03 8.36
CA PHE A 32 -9.76 -9.48 8.29
C PHE A 32 -10.87 -10.24 9.01
N ILE A 33 -11.31 -9.78 10.18
CA ILE A 33 -12.47 -10.35 10.88
C ILE A 33 -13.73 -10.22 10.01
N ALA A 34 -13.97 -9.04 9.43
CA ALA A 34 -15.13 -8.83 8.55
C ALA A 34 -15.11 -9.74 7.31
N VAL A 35 -13.93 -9.93 6.68
CA VAL A 35 -13.77 -10.86 5.56
C VAL A 35 -14.01 -12.30 6.00
N LEU A 36 -13.46 -12.73 7.13
CA LEU A 36 -13.63 -14.08 7.65
C LEU A 36 -15.10 -14.39 7.95
N VAL A 37 -15.79 -13.48 8.64
CA VAL A 37 -17.23 -13.59 8.92
C VAL A 37 -18.02 -13.58 7.62
N GLY A 38 -17.70 -12.69 6.67
CA GLY A 38 -18.36 -12.62 5.38
C GLY A 38 -18.23 -13.90 4.56
N VAL A 39 -17.05 -14.50 4.52
CA VAL A 39 -16.82 -15.79 3.85
C VAL A 39 -17.57 -16.91 4.57
N GLN A 40 -17.55 -16.95 5.91
CA GLN A 40 -18.28 -17.96 6.67
C GLN A 40 -19.79 -17.88 6.43
N MET A 41 -20.36 -16.67 6.39
CA MET A 41 -21.78 -16.43 6.09
C MET A 41 -22.11 -16.83 4.65
N LEU A 42 -21.24 -16.49 3.68
CA LEU A 42 -21.41 -16.91 2.29
C LEU A 42 -21.39 -18.43 2.16
N LEU A 43 -20.45 -19.11 2.82
CA LEU A 43 -20.38 -20.56 2.81
C LEU A 43 -21.62 -21.20 3.43
N ALA A 44 -22.09 -20.69 4.57
CA ALA A 44 -23.31 -21.19 5.20
C ALA A 44 -24.53 -21.17 4.27
N VAL A 45 -24.60 -20.18 3.36
CA VAL A 45 -25.65 -20.11 2.32
C VAL A 45 -25.38 -21.09 1.17
N LEU A 46 -24.12 -21.30 0.80
CA LEU A 46 -23.73 -22.14 -0.34
C LEU A 46 -23.69 -23.65 -0.01
N THR A 47 -23.59 -24.03 1.27
CA THR A 47 -23.37 -25.42 1.70
C THR A 47 -24.64 -26.17 2.13
N GLU A 48 -25.82 -25.86 1.58
CA GLU A 48 -27.01 -26.73 1.71
C GLU A 48 -26.90 -28.04 0.87
N PHE A 49 -25.75 -28.71 0.89
CA PHE A 49 -25.56 -29.97 0.18
C PHE A 49 -25.87 -31.16 1.09
N SER A 50 -26.65 -32.11 0.60
CA SER A 50 -27.16 -33.27 1.37
C SER A 50 -26.12 -34.41 1.54
N TRP A 51 -24.86 -34.19 1.14
CA TRP A 51 -23.88 -35.25 0.88
C TRP A 51 -22.65 -35.09 1.80
N PRO A 52 -22.43 -35.98 2.80
CA PRO A 52 -21.42 -35.80 3.86
C PRO A 52 -19.95 -35.67 3.39
N TRP A 53 -19.60 -36.19 2.21
CA TRP A 53 -18.26 -36.03 1.66
C TRP A 53 -18.05 -34.67 0.99
N ALA A 54 -19.13 -34.01 0.55
CA ALA A 54 -19.06 -32.65 0.01
C ALA A 54 -18.66 -31.66 1.12
N ASP A 55 -19.14 -31.85 2.35
CA ASP A 55 -18.78 -31.03 3.52
C ASP A 55 -17.29 -31.12 3.87
N VAL A 56 -16.70 -32.31 3.77
CA VAL A 56 -15.26 -32.51 4.03
C VAL A 56 -14.40 -31.85 2.95
N VAL A 57 -14.79 -31.99 1.68
CA VAL A 57 -14.10 -31.36 0.55
C VAL A 57 -14.24 -29.83 0.60
N LEU A 58 -15.43 -29.33 0.94
CA LEU A 58 -15.70 -27.90 1.12
C LEU A 58 -14.92 -27.34 2.32
N GLY A 59 -14.83 -28.06 3.44
CA GLY A 59 -14.05 -27.65 4.61
C GLY A 59 -12.55 -27.54 4.34
N LEU A 60 -11.96 -28.54 3.67
CA LEU A 60 -10.56 -28.48 3.26
C LEU A 60 -10.31 -27.43 2.16
N GLY A 61 -11.22 -27.34 1.19
CA GLY A 61 -11.15 -26.35 0.11
C GLY A 61 -11.29 -24.92 0.59
N THR A 62 -12.14 -24.67 1.59
CA THR A 62 -12.34 -23.33 2.16
C THR A 62 -11.16 -22.86 2.98
N GLY A 63 -10.50 -23.74 3.74
CA GLY A 63 -9.24 -23.41 4.41
C GLY A 63 -8.16 -22.97 3.42
N LEU A 64 -8.02 -23.69 2.30
CA LEU A 64 -7.10 -23.34 1.21
C LEU A 64 -7.47 -22.03 0.51
N VAL A 65 -8.76 -21.84 0.17
CA VAL A 65 -9.26 -20.61 -0.46
C VAL A 65 -9.05 -19.41 0.45
N LEU A 66 -9.33 -19.54 1.76
CA LEU A 66 -9.09 -18.49 2.75
C LEU A 66 -7.61 -18.17 2.90
N LEU A 67 -6.73 -19.18 2.90
CA LEU A 67 -5.29 -18.97 2.96
C LEU A 67 -4.79 -18.21 1.72
N VAL A 68 -5.19 -18.64 0.53
CA VAL A 68 -4.84 -17.96 -0.73
C VAL A 68 -5.41 -16.55 -0.75
N ALA A 69 -6.69 -16.37 -0.39
CA ALA A 69 -7.33 -15.07 -0.29
C ALA A 69 -6.59 -14.17 0.70
N PHE A 70 -6.17 -14.66 1.86
CA PHE A 70 -5.39 -13.88 2.84
C PHE A 70 -4.09 -13.34 2.24
N PHE A 71 -3.31 -14.18 1.56
CA PHE A 71 -2.07 -13.74 0.89
C PHE A 71 -2.35 -12.74 -0.23
N PHE A 72 -3.41 -12.93 -1.00
CA PHE A 72 -3.79 -12.04 -2.10
C PHE A 72 -4.39 -10.72 -1.63
N LEU A 73 -5.15 -10.71 -0.53
CA LEU A 73 -5.78 -9.53 0.04
C LEU A 73 -4.79 -8.66 0.82
N MET A 74 -3.70 -9.22 1.34
CA MET A 74 -2.68 -8.46 2.06
C MET A 74 -2.21 -7.21 1.30
N ALA A 75 -1.83 -7.35 0.03
CA ALA A 75 -1.34 -6.21 -0.76
C ALA A 75 -2.42 -5.14 -1.06
N PRO A 76 -3.64 -5.49 -1.53
CA PRO A 76 -4.76 -4.55 -1.67
C PRO A 76 -5.18 -3.86 -0.37
N VAL A 77 -5.18 -4.58 0.76
CA VAL A 77 -5.54 -4.04 2.07
C VAL A 77 -4.52 -2.98 2.49
N THR A 78 -3.23 -3.31 2.39
CA THR A 78 -2.11 -2.39 2.63
C THR A 78 -2.20 -1.15 1.72
N ALA A 79 -2.56 -1.34 0.44
CA ALA A 79 -2.79 -0.25 -0.52
C ALA A 79 -4.01 0.63 -0.17
N ALA A 80 -5.10 0.06 0.32
CA ALA A 80 -6.27 0.82 0.76
C ALA A 80 -5.93 1.72 1.96
N PHE A 81 -5.17 1.19 2.92
CA PHE A 81 -4.71 1.96 4.08
C PHE A 81 -3.70 3.03 3.73
N ALA A 82 -2.90 2.84 2.68
CA ALA A 82 -2.10 3.92 2.12
C ALA A 82 -2.98 5.13 1.79
N GLY A 83 -4.04 4.96 0.99
CA GLY A 83 -4.93 6.07 0.64
C GLY A 83 -5.57 6.77 1.85
N LEU A 84 -5.94 6.02 2.89
CA LEU A 84 -6.59 6.55 4.10
C LEU A 84 -5.64 7.35 5.00
N PHE A 85 -4.43 6.86 5.23
CA PHE A 85 -3.51 7.43 6.20
C PHE A 85 -2.44 8.31 5.58
N LEU A 86 -2.29 8.31 4.26
CA LEU A 86 -1.21 9.00 3.59
C LEU A 86 -1.22 10.50 3.82
N ASP A 87 -2.38 11.16 3.76
CA ASP A 87 -2.44 12.61 3.93
C ASP A 87 -2.01 13.02 5.35
N GLU A 88 -2.52 12.27 6.34
CA GLU A 88 -2.18 12.45 7.76
C GLU A 88 -0.68 12.22 8.01
N VAL A 89 -0.11 11.14 7.46
CA VAL A 89 1.32 10.83 7.60
C VAL A 89 2.18 11.88 6.90
N ALA A 90 1.82 12.27 5.67
CA ALA A 90 2.55 13.27 4.90
C ALA A 90 2.57 14.63 5.61
N ALA A 91 1.42 15.08 6.13
CA ALA A 91 1.33 16.30 6.90
C ALA A 91 2.24 16.27 8.14
N ARG A 92 2.28 15.14 8.87
CA ARG A 92 3.17 15.02 10.05
C ARG A 92 4.65 15.05 9.68
N VAL A 93 5.04 14.39 8.59
CA VAL A 93 6.42 14.38 8.09
C VAL A 93 6.84 15.78 7.62
N GLU A 94 5.95 16.49 6.91
CA GLU A 94 6.15 17.87 6.48
C GLU A 94 6.36 18.80 7.68
N LEU A 95 5.48 18.75 8.67
CA LEU A 95 5.59 19.57 9.89
C LEU A 95 6.89 19.31 10.66
N ARG A 96 7.34 18.06 10.70
CA ARG A 96 8.54 17.66 11.46
C ARG A 96 9.84 18.04 10.77
N HIS A 97 9.94 17.83 9.46
CA HIS A 97 11.21 17.94 8.72
C HIS A 97 11.30 19.15 7.79
N TYR A 98 10.17 19.72 7.40
CA TYR A 98 10.08 20.82 6.44
C TYR A 98 9.19 21.97 6.95
N PRO A 99 9.43 22.50 8.16
CA PRO A 99 8.57 23.53 8.77
C PRO A 99 8.59 24.87 8.02
N ALA A 100 9.61 25.11 7.18
CA ALA A 100 9.74 26.34 6.39
C ALA A 100 9.01 26.27 5.04
N ASP A 101 8.55 25.08 4.61
CA ASP A 101 7.84 24.91 3.36
C ASP A 101 6.34 25.28 3.53
N PRO A 102 5.66 25.77 2.48
CA PRO A 102 4.22 25.94 2.55
C PRO A 102 3.55 24.59 2.85
N PRO A 103 2.54 24.56 3.74
CA PRO A 103 1.87 23.32 4.10
C PRO A 103 1.17 22.74 2.87
N GLY A 104 1.28 21.42 2.69
CA GLY A 104 0.56 20.72 1.63
C GLY A 104 -0.95 20.82 1.80
N THR A 105 -1.68 20.84 0.69
CA THR A 105 -3.15 20.82 0.69
C THR A 105 -3.65 19.40 1.00
N PRO A 106 -4.48 19.22 2.05
CA PRO A 106 -4.97 17.90 2.42
C PRO A 106 -6.03 17.41 1.43
N LEU A 107 -5.99 16.12 1.11
CA LEU A 107 -7.06 15.47 0.34
C LEU A 107 -8.34 15.34 1.19
N PRO A 108 -9.53 15.68 0.64
CA PRO A 108 -10.79 15.39 1.32
C PRO A 108 -10.92 13.90 1.62
N ALA A 109 -11.45 13.54 2.80
CA ALA A 109 -11.51 12.14 3.26
C ALA A 109 -12.18 11.20 2.24
N ALA A 110 -13.23 11.64 1.56
CA ALA A 110 -13.92 10.87 0.53
C ALA A 110 -13.01 10.61 -0.70
N ALA A 111 -12.23 11.62 -1.10
CA ALA A 111 -11.28 11.49 -2.20
C ALA A 111 -10.11 10.56 -1.82
N ALA A 112 -9.61 10.64 -0.58
CA ALA A 112 -8.59 9.76 -0.04
C ALA A 112 -9.07 8.29 -0.03
N LEU A 113 -10.29 8.04 0.46
CA LEU A 113 -10.91 6.71 0.46
C LEU A 113 -11.06 6.16 -0.97
N PHE A 114 -11.62 6.96 -1.88
CA PHE A 114 -11.78 6.54 -3.29
C PHE A 114 -10.43 6.24 -3.95
N SER A 115 -9.41 7.07 -3.69
CA SER A 115 -8.06 6.83 -4.20
C SER A 115 -7.46 5.54 -3.65
N GLY A 116 -7.65 5.27 -2.35
CA GLY A 116 -7.22 4.03 -1.70
C GLY A 116 -7.89 2.79 -2.31
N ILE A 117 -9.21 2.83 -2.52
CA ILE A 117 -9.96 1.72 -3.15
C ILE A 117 -9.48 1.50 -4.59
N ARG A 118 -9.32 2.56 -5.38
CA ARG A 118 -8.82 2.48 -6.75
C ARG A 118 -7.42 1.86 -6.79
N PHE A 119 -6.54 2.29 -5.89
CA PHE A 119 -5.18 1.77 -5.81
C PHE A 119 -5.17 0.29 -5.38
N ALA A 120 -5.97 -0.08 -4.38
CA ALA A 120 -6.16 -1.46 -3.95
C ALA A 120 -6.66 -2.36 -5.09
N GLY A 121 -7.66 -1.90 -5.85
CA GLY A 121 -8.17 -2.62 -7.02
C GLY A 121 -7.12 -2.79 -8.11
N LEU A 122 -6.31 -1.76 -8.37
CA LEU A 122 -5.22 -1.85 -9.34
C LEU A 122 -4.15 -2.85 -8.90
N VAL A 123 -3.73 -2.82 -7.63
CA VAL A 123 -2.76 -3.77 -7.06
C VAL A 123 -3.30 -5.19 -7.17
N LEU A 124 -4.58 -5.41 -6.88
CA LEU A 124 -5.23 -6.71 -7.03
C LEU A 124 -5.18 -7.21 -8.48
N VAL A 125 -5.60 -6.38 -9.43
CA VAL A 125 -5.60 -6.74 -10.87
C VAL A 125 -4.20 -7.07 -11.35
N VAL A 126 -3.20 -6.27 -10.97
CA VAL A 126 -1.80 -6.51 -11.38
C VAL A 126 -1.25 -7.79 -10.76
N ASN A 127 -1.47 -8.03 -9.46
CA ASN A 127 -1.03 -9.27 -8.81
C ASN A 127 -1.69 -10.50 -9.43
N LEU A 128 -2.99 -10.42 -9.77
CA LEU A 128 -3.70 -11.50 -10.43
C LEU A 128 -3.21 -11.74 -11.86
N ALA A 129 -2.91 -10.67 -12.61
CA ALA A 129 -2.34 -10.78 -13.95
C ALA A 129 -0.91 -11.38 -13.94
N MET A 130 -0.16 -11.18 -12.85
CA MET A 130 1.21 -11.68 -12.69
C MET A 130 1.27 -13.15 -12.23
N LEU A 131 0.16 -13.75 -11.75
CA LEU A 131 0.10 -15.13 -11.26
C LEU A 131 0.74 -16.17 -12.20
N PRO A 132 0.47 -16.17 -13.53
CA PRO A 132 1.05 -17.16 -14.43
C PRO A 132 2.58 -17.11 -14.45
N LEU A 133 3.18 -15.93 -14.26
CA LEU A 133 4.63 -15.76 -14.25
C LEU A 133 5.28 -16.34 -12.99
N VAL A 134 4.55 -16.49 -11.88
CA VAL A 134 5.07 -17.11 -10.65
C VAL A 134 5.58 -18.53 -10.91
N PHE A 135 4.94 -19.26 -11.81
CA PHE A 135 5.31 -20.63 -12.17
C PHE A 135 6.53 -20.73 -13.12
N THR A 136 7.01 -19.62 -13.66
CA THR A 136 8.11 -19.57 -14.65
C THR A 136 9.49 -19.36 -14.02
N GLY A 137 9.58 -19.26 -12.68
CA GLY A 137 10.82 -18.98 -11.94
C GLY A 137 11.22 -17.49 -11.89
N ILE A 138 10.75 -16.66 -12.83
CA ILE A 138 10.99 -15.20 -12.83
C ILE A 138 9.87 -14.40 -12.16
N GLY A 139 8.76 -15.03 -11.77
CA GLY A 139 7.58 -14.31 -11.29
C GLY A 139 7.80 -13.54 -9.98
N ALA A 140 8.69 -14.00 -9.10
CA ALA A 140 9.05 -13.23 -7.89
C ALA A 140 9.69 -11.88 -8.25
N ILE A 141 10.59 -11.87 -9.23
CA ILE A 141 11.22 -10.64 -9.72
C ILE A 141 10.18 -9.77 -10.43
N ALA A 142 9.34 -10.36 -11.27
CA ALA A 142 8.27 -9.64 -11.97
C ALA A 142 7.30 -8.96 -11.00
N LEU A 143 6.85 -9.68 -9.96
CA LEU A 143 5.99 -9.14 -8.90
C LEU A 143 6.68 -8.03 -8.12
N LEU A 144 7.97 -8.20 -7.78
CA LEU A 144 8.72 -7.16 -7.09
C LEU A 144 8.81 -5.88 -7.93
N LEU A 145 9.15 -6.00 -9.21
CA LEU A 145 9.25 -4.86 -10.13
C LEU A 145 7.89 -4.20 -10.38
N ALA A 146 6.83 -4.99 -10.52
CA ALA A 146 5.47 -4.49 -10.66
C ALA A 146 5.01 -3.71 -9.43
N ASN A 147 5.25 -4.26 -8.22
CA ASN A 147 4.96 -3.57 -6.97
C ASN A 147 5.81 -2.31 -6.80
N ALA A 148 7.10 -2.35 -7.14
CA ALA A 148 7.97 -1.17 -7.11
C ALA A 148 7.44 -0.05 -8.02
N TYR A 149 6.99 -0.39 -9.23
CA TYR A 149 6.36 0.56 -10.15
C TYR A 149 5.05 1.13 -9.60
N LEU A 150 4.15 0.28 -9.09
CA LEU A 150 2.86 0.70 -8.55
C LEU A 150 3.02 1.61 -7.32
N LEU A 151 3.85 1.19 -6.36
CA LEU A 151 4.11 1.95 -5.14
C LEU A 151 4.80 3.27 -5.46
N SER A 152 5.87 3.25 -6.27
CA SER A 152 6.56 4.51 -6.62
C SER A 152 5.66 5.50 -7.33
N ARG A 153 4.81 5.02 -8.25
CA ARG A 153 3.86 5.86 -8.93
C ARG A 153 2.87 6.51 -7.96
N GLU A 154 2.15 5.69 -7.19
CA GLU A 154 1.02 6.19 -6.40
C GLU A 154 1.52 7.11 -5.27
N PHE A 155 2.51 6.67 -4.50
CA PHE A 155 2.98 7.42 -3.34
C PHE A 155 3.73 8.70 -3.72
N PHE A 156 4.48 8.70 -4.83
CA PHE A 156 5.13 9.92 -5.31
C PHE A 156 4.09 10.92 -5.86
N GLU A 157 3.14 10.47 -6.69
CA GLU A 157 2.09 11.35 -7.22
C GLU A 157 1.27 11.96 -6.07
N MET A 158 0.96 11.18 -5.04
CA MET A 158 0.24 11.68 -3.86
C MET A 158 1.07 12.70 -3.06
N ALA A 159 2.34 12.41 -2.79
CA ALA A 159 3.23 13.36 -2.11
C ALA A 159 3.39 14.68 -2.89
N ALA A 160 3.52 14.60 -4.22
CA ALA A 160 3.59 15.76 -5.09
C ALA A 160 2.26 16.52 -5.15
N SER A 161 1.12 15.81 -5.20
CA SER A 161 -0.21 16.42 -5.34
C SER A 161 -0.62 17.33 -4.18
N ARG A 162 0.04 17.19 -3.03
CA ARG A 162 -0.12 18.11 -1.90
C ARG A 162 0.40 19.52 -2.22
N HIS A 163 1.36 19.65 -3.14
CA HIS A 163 2.08 20.89 -3.46
C HIS A 163 1.85 21.38 -4.90
N MET A 164 1.20 20.58 -5.75
CA MET A 164 0.91 20.94 -7.13
C MET A 164 -0.35 20.21 -7.64
N PRO A 165 -1.02 20.71 -8.69
CA PRO A 165 -2.15 20.02 -9.32
C PRO A 165 -1.79 18.59 -9.75
N LEU A 166 -2.78 17.69 -9.76
CA LEU A 166 -2.58 16.26 -10.07
C LEU A 166 -1.92 16.03 -11.44
N ASP A 167 -2.26 16.81 -12.45
CA ASP A 167 -1.67 16.66 -13.80
C ASP A 167 -0.21 17.12 -13.84
N ASP A 168 0.15 18.14 -13.05
CA ASP A 168 1.52 18.57 -12.89
C ASP A 168 2.32 17.54 -12.09
N ALA A 169 1.74 16.96 -11.03
CA ALA A 169 2.36 15.86 -10.27
C ALA A 169 2.67 14.65 -11.15
N ARG A 170 1.75 14.28 -12.05
CA ARG A 170 1.96 13.19 -13.02
C ARG A 170 3.07 13.50 -14.02
N ARG A 171 3.15 14.74 -14.50
CA ARG A 171 4.21 15.20 -15.40
C ARG A 171 5.56 15.19 -14.70
N TYR A 172 5.63 15.75 -13.49
CA TYR A 172 6.82 15.79 -12.66
C TYR A 172 7.36 14.39 -12.33
N ARG A 173 6.47 13.44 -12.04
CA ARG A 173 6.83 12.02 -11.87
C ARG A 173 7.40 11.41 -13.15
N LYS A 174 6.88 11.75 -14.34
CA LYS A 174 7.40 11.23 -15.61
C LYS A 174 8.82 11.73 -15.88
N GLU A 175 9.07 13.02 -15.64
CA GLU A 175 10.39 13.65 -15.75
C GLU A 175 11.41 12.98 -14.83
N ASN A 176 10.99 12.56 -13.63
CA ASN A 176 11.83 11.91 -12.63
C ASN A 176 11.67 10.37 -12.58
N SER A 177 11.09 9.76 -13.61
CA SER A 177 10.61 8.37 -13.54
C SER A 177 11.67 7.33 -13.16
N PRO A 178 12.94 7.38 -13.63
CA PRO A 178 13.93 6.38 -13.23
C PRO A 178 14.27 6.49 -11.74
N ALA A 179 14.45 7.71 -11.23
CA ALA A 179 14.76 7.94 -9.82
C ALA A 179 13.59 7.55 -8.91
N VAL A 180 12.36 7.87 -9.32
CA VAL A 180 11.13 7.51 -8.61
C VAL A 180 10.93 5.99 -8.58
N PHE A 181 11.16 5.32 -9.71
CA PHE A 181 11.08 3.85 -9.79
C PHE A 181 12.12 3.16 -8.91
N LEU A 182 13.39 3.59 -8.97
CA LEU A 182 14.46 3.05 -8.14
C LEU A 182 14.18 3.28 -6.64
N ALA A 183 13.60 4.42 -6.28
CA ALA A 183 13.14 4.67 -4.91
C ALA A 183 12.04 3.68 -4.50
N GLY A 184 11.14 3.31 -5.42
CA GLY A 184 10.07 2.32 -5.21
C GLY A 184 10.53 0.90 -4.90
N LEU A 185 11.75 0.52 -5.31
CA LEU A 185 12.29 -0.81 -4.99
C LEU A 185 12.41 -1.04 -3.49
N VAL A 186 12.64 0.02 -2.70
CA VAL A 186 12.81 -0.08 -1.25
C VAL A 186 11.52 -0.49 -0.53
N PRO A 187 10.40 0.26 -0.64
CA PRO A 187 9.14 -0.18 -0.04
C PRO A 187 8.62 -1.49 -0.64
N ALA A 188 8.88 -1.76 -1.92
CA ALA A 188 8.51 -3.04 -2.54
C ALA A 188 9.27 -4.22 -1.93
N ALA A 189 10.57 -4.08 -1.66
CA ALA A 189 11.36 -5.08 -0.97
C ALA A 189 10.91 -5.28 0.49
N LEU A 190 10.57 -4.19 1.20
CA LEU A 190 10.02 -4.27 2.56
C LEU A 190 8.68 -5.03 2.58
N ALA A 191 7.85 -4.86 1.56
CA ALA A 191 6.57 -5.56 1.42
C ALA A 191 6.70 -7.07 1.28
N LEU A 192 7.87 -7.58 0.86
CA LEU A 192 8.15 -9.02 0.81
C LEU A 192 8.22 -9.65 2.21
N VAL A 193 8.52 -8.87 3.24
CA VAL A 193 8.57 -9.35 4.62
C VAL A 193 7.19 -9.15 5.27
N PRO A 194 6.44 -10.22 5.59
CA PRO A 194 5.04 -10.10 6.02
C PRO A 194 4.82 -9.16 7.22
N ILE A 195 5.72 -9.21 8.20
CA ILE A 195 5.65 -8.39 9.41
C ILE A 195 5.88 -6.90 9.08
N LEU A 196 6.79 -6.61 8.15
CA LEU A 196 7.09 -5.23 7.74
C LEU A 196 6.02 -4.67 6.80
N ASN A 197 5.33 -5.53 6.06
CA ASN A 197 4.32 -5.12 5.08
C ASN A 197 3.20 -4.24 5.67
N ILE A 198 2.85 -4.44 6.95
CA ILE A 198 1.87 -3.61 7.66
C ILE A 198 2.34 -2.15 7.79
N ALA A 199 3.66 -1.94 7.97
CA ALA A 199 4.26 -0.62 8.11
C ALA A 199 4.62 0.01 6.75
N VAL A 200 4.60 -0.76 5.66
CA VAL A 200 5.00 -0.28 4.32
C VAL A 200 4.23 0.95 3.86
N PRO A 201 2.90 1.09 4.04
CA PRO A 201 2.18 2.29 3.61
C PRO A 201 2.68 3.54 4.33
N LEU A 202 2.81 3.48 5.64
CA LEU A 202 3.29 4.60 6.45
C LEU A 202 4.74 4.95 6.07
N PHE A 203 5.58 3.92 5.92
CA PHE A 203 6.95 4.06 5.48
C PHE A 203 7.03 4.73 4.10
N ALA A 204 6.31 4.18 3.12
CA ALA A 204 6.32 4.63 1.74
C ALA A 204 5.83 6.08 1.64
N THR A 205 4.80 6.45 2.39
CA THR A 205 4.36 7.85 2.46
C THR A 205 5.48 8.76 2.95
N ALA A 206 6.05 8.49 4.12
CA ALA A 206 7.13 9.32 4.67
C ALA A 206 8.34 9.39 3.73
N TYR A 207 8.72 8.23 3.18
CA TYR A 207 9.81 8.10 2.24
C TYR A 207 9.59 8.92 0.96
N PHE A 208 8.42 8.82 0.34
CA PHE A 208 8.12 9.54 -0.90
C PHE A 208 7.91 11.04 -0.69
N VAL A 209 7.51 11.50 0.51
CA VAL A 209 7.58 12.93 0.87
C VAL A 209 9.03 13.41 0.83
N HIS A 210 9.96 12.70 1.45
CA HIS A 210 11.38 13.07 1.40
C HIS A 210 11.95 13.00 -0.02
N VAL A 211 11.60 11.97 -0.80
CA VAL A 211 12.03 11.84 -2.19
C VAL A 211 11.51 12.99 -3.04
N PHE A 212 10.24 13.38 -2.88
CA PHE A 212 9.65 14.53 -3.56
C PHE A 212 10.38 15.84 -3.21
N LYS A 213 10.64 16.09 -1.92
CA LYS A 213 11.36 17.30 -1.48
C LYS A 213 12.79 17.34 -2.00
N LEU A 214 13.49 16.20 -2.04
CA LEU A 214 14.82 16.10 -2.64
C LEU A 214 14.78 16.38 -4.15
N ALA A 215 13.81 15.82 -4.87
CA ALA A 215 13.65 16.07 -6.31
C ALA A 215 13.39 17.57 -6.59
N ARG A 216 12.51 18.21 -5.82
CA ARG A 216 12.23 19.66 -5.96
C ARG A 216 13.46 20.52 -5.69
N ALA A 217 14.24 20.19 -4.65
CA ALA A 217 15.45 20.93 -4.31
C ALA A 217 16.54 20.82 -5.40
N SER A 218 16.56 19.74 -6.18
CA SER A 218 17.48 19.58 -7.32
C SER A 218 16.99 20.25 -8.62
N SER A 219 15.71 20.63 -8.68
CA SER A 219 15.10 21.30 -9.85
C SER A 219 15.02 22.83 -9.70
N ALA A 220 15.39 23.36 -8.54
CA ALA A 220 15.43 24.80 -8.22
C ALA A 220 16.87 25.32 -8.32
#